data_AF-A0A2Z2MXB8-F1
#
_entry.id   AF-A0A2Z2MXB8-F1
#
_cell.length_a   1.000
_cell.length_b   1.000
_cell.length_c   1.000
_cell.angle_alpha   90.00
_cell.angle_beta   90.00
_cell.angle_gamma   90.00
#
_symmetry.space_group_name_H-M   'P 1'
#
loop_
_entity.id
_entity.type
_entity.pdbx_description
1 polymer ?
#
loop_
_entity_poly.entity_id
_entity_poly.type
_entity_poly.pdbx_seq_one_letter_code
_entity_poly.pdbx_strand_id
1 'polypeptide(L)'
;MPEIAVRMTRRNHNAFVHLLGALESQGFDLSELLITKNFEEILRAKPKVVLYSFFTEEIWGSLREEVKLLKERGALLIAGGYHAIAMPKHTLNQLGFDIAAIGEGEELIYQLLTTLKRTGYRITKELAEIRGLAFYLNGEFIFTGFAKVEDFWRFPPYPESVRLISPIEITRGCPFGCYYCQTPYIKGLRMRHRPIDQIVKYSRRMKDMRYITPNAFAYGSPGAILKLNKLEALLRALQPLRKEGRRLFYGTFPSEVRPEFVLPETLELLIDYADNRRLAIGAQSGDDAMLRAMHRIHKVEHVQRAVEYMLEYGFEPVVDFIVGLPNETEESQRKSIQLMKWIMARGGKVRAHYFMPLPGTPWSRCKPSPLSEEMKKFLGRMAAKGKIEGSWGNQIELSRKLQKLMDEFYEEPMSHSLPVRSAC
;
A
#
# COMPACT_ATOMS: atom_id res chain seq x y z
N MET A 1 0.05 10.21 -32.64
CA MET A 1 0.40 9.11 -31.74
C MET A 1 0.63 9.69 -30.36
N PRO A 2 0.17 9.03 -29.28
CA PRO A 2 0.31 9.55 -27.92
C PRO A 2 1.79 9.73 -27.56
N GLU A 3 2.16 10.91 -27.07
CA GLU A 3 3.55 11.23 -26.73
C GLU A 3 3.95 10.69 -25.36
N ILE A 4 2.98 10.33 -24.52
CA ILE A 4 3.17 9.84 -23.16
C ILE A 4 2.44 8.50 -23.03
N ALA A 5 3.09 7.51 -22.42
CA ALA A 5 2.49 6.23 -22.08
C ALA A 5 2.46 5.99 -20.58
N VAL A 6 1.39 5.36 -20.09
CA VAL A 6 1.25 4.87 -18.72
C VAL A 6 1.38 3.35 -18.76
N ARG A 7 2.45 2.83 -18.15
CA ARG A 7 2.66 1.39 -18.00
C ARG A 7 1.78 0.85 -16.87
N MET A 8 0.57 0.44 -17.21
CA MET A 8 -0.38 -0.12 -16.26
C MET A 8 -0.13 -1.62 -16.07
N THR A 9 -0.18 -2.10 -14.84
CA THR A 9 -0.10 -3.51 -14.46
C THR A 9 -1.24 -3.83 -13.50
N ARG A 10 -1.41 -5.11 -13.12
CA ARG A 10 -2.37 -5.48 -12.07
C ARG A 10 -1.99 -4.90 -10.71
N ARG A 11 -0.68 -4.74 -10.43
CA ARG A 11 -0.16 -4.30 -9.12
C ARG A 11 -0.27 -2.79 -8.92
N ASN A 12 -0.13 -2.02 -9.99
CA ASN A 12 -0.20 -0.56 -9.93
C ASN A 12 -1.53 0.05 -10.40
N HIS A 13 -2.51 -0.79 -10.79
CA HIS A 13 -3.84 -0.38 -11.26
C HIS A 13 -4.46 0.69 -10.35
N ASN A 14 -4.52 0.43 -9.04
CA ASN A 14 -5.11 1.37 -8.09
C ASN A 14 -4.34 2.70 -8.05
N ALA A 15 -3.01 2.68 -8.10
CA ALA A 15 -2.22 3.92 -8.07
C ALA A 15 -2.50 4.78 -9.31
N PHE A 16 -2.45 4.19 -10.51
CA PHE A 16 -2.69 4.94 -11.74
C PHE A 16 -4.14 5.38 -11.90
N VAL A 17 -5.14 4.59 -11.47
CA VAL A 17 -6.54 5.03 -11.50
C VAL A 17 -6.73 6.33 -10.71
N HIS A 18 -6.17 6.41 -9.49
CA HIS A 18 -6.23 7.63 -8.68
C HIS A 18 -5.44 8.79 -9.34
N LEU A 19 -4.23 8.54 -9.85
CA LEU A 19 -3.41 9.58 -10.50
C LEU A 19 -4.03 10.11 -11.80
N LEU A 20 -4.68 9.25 -12.59
CA LEU A 20 -5.41 9.65 -13.80
C LEU A 20 -6.63 10.51 -13.45
N GLY A 21 -7.36 10.18 -12.38
CA GLY A 21 -8.44 11.02 -11.87
C GLY A 21 -7.94 12.40 -11.43
N ALA A 22 -6.79 12.45 -10.76
CA ALA A 22 -6.14 13.71 -10.39
C ALA A 22 -5.71 14.53 -11.63
N LEU A 23 -5.06 13.90 -12.60
CA LEU A 23 -4.64 14.55 -13.85
C LEU A 23 -5.82 15.17 -14.61
N GLU A 24 -6.88 14.39 -14.81
CA GLU A 24 -8.07 14.85 -15.51
C GLU A 24 -8.74 16.03 -14.79
N SER A 25 -8.86 15.96 -13.47
CA SER A 25 -9.47 17.04 -12.68
C SER A 25 -8.68 18.35 -12.71
N GLN A 26 -7.40 18.29 -13.07
CA GLN A 26 -6.52 19.45 -13.24
C GLN A 26 -6.48 19.93 -14.71
N GLY A 27 -7.31 19.35 -15.59
CA GLY A 27 -7.45 19.76 -16.99
C GLY A 27 -6.47 19.08 -17.95
N PHE A 28 -5.81 17.99 -17.54
CA PHE A 28 -4.99 17.21 -18.46
C PHE A 28 -5.87 16.31 -19.35
N ASP A 29 -5.73 16.42 -20.67
CA ASP A 29 -6.47 15.55 -21.59
C ASP A 29 -5.89 14.13 -21.58
N LEU A 30 -6.64 13.18 -21.03
CA LEU A 30 -6.24 11.78 -20.95
C LEU A 30 -6.23 11.07 -22.31
N SER A 31 -6.88 11.64 -23.34
CA SER A 31 -6.84 11.08 -24.70
C SER A 31 -5.44 11.14 -25.32
N GLU A 32 -4.58 12.02 -24.80
CA GLU A 32 -3.18 12.14 -25.20
C GLU A 32 -2.28 11.04 -24.62
N LEU A 33 -2.80 10.22 -23.68
CA LEU A 33 -2.05 9.18 -23.00
C LEU A 33 -2.30 7.79 -23.62
N LEU A 34 -1.24 7.04 -23.89
CA LEU A 34 -1.34 5.61 -24.09
C LEU A 34 -1.42 4.89 -22.73
N ILE A 35 -2.63 4.55 -22.28
CA ILE A 35 -2.82 3.80 -21.03
C ILE A 35 -2.97 2.33 -21.38
N THR A 36 -1.93 1.52 -21.15
CA THR A 36 -1.96 0.11 -21.57
C THR A 36 -1.31 -0.85 -20.58
N LYS A 37 -1.84 -2.08 -20.57
CA LYS A 37 -1.24 -3.24 -19.89
C LYS A 37 -0.27 -4.01 -20.78
N ASN A 38 -0.30 -3.77 -22.08
CA ASN A 38 0.49 -4.47 -23.08
C ASN A 38 1.76 -3.67 -23.40
N PHE A 39 2.91 -4.23 -23.04
CA PHE A 39 4.19 -3.55 -23.28
C PHE A 39 4.50 -3.37 -24.77
N GLU A 40 4.06 -4.29 -25.64
CA GLU A 40 4.25 -4.19 -27.08
C GLU A 40 3.52 -3.00 -27.73
N GLU A 41 2.43 -2.53 -27.12
CA GLU A 41 1.77 -1.30 -27.57
C GLU A 41 2.63 -0.07 -27.30
N ILE A 42 3.34 -0.03 -26.17
CA ILE A 42 4.27 1.05 -25.84
C ILE A 42 5.45 1.04 -26.82
N LEU A 43 6.02 -0.13 -27.11
CA LEU A 43 7.12 -0.25 -28.08
C LEU A 43 6.72 0.21 -29.49
N ARG A 44 5.50 -0.13 -29.94
CA ARG A 44 4.97 0.31 -31.25
C ARG A 44 4.66 1.79 -31.28
N ALA A 45 4.12 2.34 -30.19
CA ALA A 45 3.75 3.75 -30.10
C ALA A 45 4.95 4.69 -29.95
N LYS A 46 6.12 4.19 -29.53
CA LYS A 46 7.36 4.97 -29.37
C LYS A 46 7.13 6.31 -28.65
N PRO A 47 6.51 6.30 -27.46
CA PRO A 47 6.22 7.53 -26.72
C PRO A 47 7.53 8.21 -26.31
N LYS A 48 7.48 9.54 -26.14
CA LYS A 48 8.59 10.34 -25.63
C LYS A 48 8.77 10.13 -24.12
N VAL A 49 7.68 9.87 -23.39
CA VAL A 49 7.70 9.64 -21.94
C VAL A 49 6.96 8.34 -21.60
N VAL A 50 7.50 7.56 -20.68
CA VAL A 50 6.79 6.41 -20.10
C VAL A 50 6.76 6.50 -18.58
N LEU A 51 5.55 6.38 -18.03
CA LEU A 51 5.27 6.44 -16.61
C LEU A 51 5.16 5.04 -16.01
N TYR A 52 5.92 4.81 -14.95
CA TYR A 52 5.93 3.59 -14.16
C TYR A 52 5.51 3.87 -12.72
N SER A 53 4.87 2.88 -12.09
CA SER A 53 4.69 2.81 -10.64
C SER A 53 4.83 1.36 -10.23
N PHE A 54 5.69 1.05 -9.26
CA PHE A 54 5.98 -0.33 -8.89
C PHE A 54 6.39 -0.50 -7.42
N PHE A 55 6.21 -1.73 -6.92
CA PHE A 55 6.75 -2.19 -5.65
C PHE A 55 8.14 -2.81 -5.84
N THR A 56 8.92 -2.92 -4.77
CA THR A 56 10.32 -3.38 -4.84
C THR A 56 10.45 -4.76 -5.46
N GLU A 57 9.51 -5.68 -5.25
CA GLU A 57 9.58 -7.02 -5.81
C GLU A 57 9.48 -7.09 -7.33
N GLU A 58 8.97 -6.05 -7.98
CA GLU A 58 8.83 -5.99 -9.43
C GLU A 58 10.18 -5.76 -10.14
N ILE A 59 11.23 -5.33 -9.42
CA ILE A 59 12.58 -5.12 -10.00
C ILE A 59 13.26 -6.43 -10.45
N TRP A 60 12.76 -7.58 -9.97
CA TRP A 60 13.22 -8.91 -10.36
C TRP A 60 12.33 -9.57 -11.42
N GLY A 61 11.29 -8.87 -11.89
CA GLY A 61 10.44 -9.28 -13.01
C GLY A 61 10.88 -8.66 -14.34
N SER A 62 9.92 -8.44 -15.24
CA SER A 62 10.17 -7.85 -16.57
C SER A 62 10.63 -6.39 -16.54
N LEU A 63 10.52 -5.70 -15.40
CA LEU A 63 10.77 -4.26 -15.29
C LEU A 63 12.13 -3.83 -15.86
N ARG A 64 13.21 -4.55 -15.52
CA ARG A 64 14.57 -4.20 -15.97
C ARG A 64 14.73 -4.32 -17.49
N GLU A 65 14.13 -5.35 -18.07
CA GLU A 65 14.15 -5.56 -19.51
C GLU A 65 13.30 -4.51 -20.24
N GLU A 66 12.11 -4.21 -19.72
CA GLU A 66 11.25 -3.15 -20.25
C GLU A 66 11.96 -1.79 -20.26
N VAL A 67 12.60 -1.43 -19.14
CA VAL A 67 13.37 -0.19 -19.01
C VAL A 67 14.51 -0.15 -20.03
N LYS A 68 15.32 -1.21 -20.13
CA LYS A 68 16.42 -1.29 -21.10
C LYS A 68 15.93 -1.04 -22.53
N LEU A 69 14.88 -1.74 -22.97
CA LEU A 69 14.33 -1.62 -24.32
C LEU A 69 13.78 -0.22 -24.63
N LEU A 70 13.19 0.45 -23.64
CA LEU A 70 12.68 1.81 -23.80
C LEU A 70 13.80 2.85 -23.81
N LYS A 71 14.86 2.66 -23.01
CA LYS A 71 16.05 3.53 -23.01
C LYS A 71 16.80 3.46 -24.34
N GLU A 72 16.95 2.27 -24.94
CA GLU A 72 17.51 2.09 -26.28
C GLU A 72 16.72 2.85 -27.37
N ARG A 73 15.44 3.15 -27.12
CA ARG A 73 14.56 3.92 -28.01
C ARG A 73 14.49 5.41 -27.67
N GLY A 74 15.26 5.86 -26.69
CA GLY A 74 15.35 7.28 -26.31
C GLY A 74 14.16 7.80 -25.51
N ALA A 75 13.33 6.92 -24.91
CA ALA A 75 12.23 7.37 -24.06
C ALA A 75 12.75 7.93 -22.72
N LEU A 76 12.10 9.00 -22.24
CA LEU A 76 12.25 9.52 -20.89
C LEU A 76 11.39 8.66 -19.93
N LEU A 77 12.01 8.07 -18.92
CA LEU A 77 11.36 7.16 -18.01
C LEU A 77 11.17 7.78 -16.63
N ILE A 78 9.93 7.76 -16.15
CA ILE A 78 9.55 8.35 -14.86
C ILE A 78 8.99 7.25 -13.97
N ALA A 79 9.59 7.07 -12.79
CA ALA A 79 9.19 6.07 -11.81
C ALA A 79 8.51 6.70 -10.59
N GLY A 80 7.34 6.19 -10.21
CA GLY A 80 6.72 6.39 -8.91
C GLY A 80 6.53 5.07 -8.17
N GLY A 81 5.72 5.11 -7.12
CA GLY A 81 5.42 3.94 -6.30
C GLY A 81 6.42 3.72 -5.17
N TYR A 82 6.19 2.68 -4.39
CA TYR A 82 6.87 2.47 -3.11
C TYR A 82 8.39 2.30 -3.25
N HIS A 83 8.86 1.65 -4.32
CA HIS A 83 10.30 1.49 -4.54
C HIS A 83 10.98 2.81 -4.90
N ALA A 84 10.41 3.56 -5.86
CA ALA A 84 10.98 4.83 -6.32
C ALA A 84 11.07 5.87 -5.19
N ILE A 85 10.06 5.90 -4.32
CA ILE A 85 10.04 6.78 -3.15
C ILE A 85 11.12 6.38 -2.13
N ALA A 86 11.26 5.08 -1.87
CA ALA A 86 12.15 4.58 -0.83
C ALA A 86 13.62 4.45 -1.27
N MET A 87 13.89 4.28 -2.56
CA MET A 87 15.22 4.07 -3.14
C MET A 87 15.40 4.84 -4.47
N PRO A 88 15.36 6.19 -4.45
CA PRO A 88 15.46 6.97 -5.67
C PRO A 88 16.82 6.83 -6.36
N LYS A 89 17.95 6.76 -5.63
CA LYS A 89 19.26 6.63 -6.29
C LYS A 89 19.40 5.28 -6.97
N HIS A 90 18.94 4.19 -6.36
CA HIS A 90 18.88 2.88 -7.00
C HIS A 90 17.96 2.91 -8.22
N THR A 91 16.80 3.57 -8.11
CA THR A 91 15.86 3.73 -9.23
C THR A 91 16.50 4.45 -10.43
N LEU A 92 17.25 5.53 -10.18
CA LEU A 92 17.90 6.29 -11.24
C LEU A 92 19.15 5.57 -11.78
N ASN A 93 20.06 5.16 -10.88
CA ASN A 93 21.41 4.71 -11.25
C ASN A 93 21.47 3.22 -11.63
N GLN A 94 20.65 2.38 -11.02
CA GLN A 94 20.72 0.92 -11.20
C GLN A 94 19.59 0.39 -12.08
N LEU A 95 18.41 0.99 -12.02
CA LEU A 95 17.28 0.57 -12.86
C LEU A 95 17.22 1.33 -14.19
N GLY A 96 17.85 2.50 -14.31
CA GLY A 96 17.92 3.26 -15.57
C GLY A 96 16.77 4.23 -15.81
N PHE A 97 16.03 4.62 -14.77
CA PHE A 97 15.02 5.68 -14.86
C PHE A 97 15.66 7.06 -14.88
N ASP A 98 14.97 8.04 -15.45
CA ASP A 98 15.46 9.41 -15.58
C ASP A 98 14.95 10.34 -14.45
N ILE A 99 13.73 10.08 -13.97
CA ILE A 99 13.10 10.86 -12.89
C ILE A 99 12.40 9.88 -11.92
N ALA A 100 12.61 10.07 -10.62
CA ALA A 100 11.84 9.42 -9.58
C ALA A 100 10.88 10.42 -8.92
N ALA A 101 9.60 10.07 -8.86
CA ALA A 101 8.54 10.81 -8.18
C ALA A 101 8.44 10.38 -6.71
N ILE A 102 8.64 11.33 -5.81
CA ILE A 102 8.82 11.16 -4.37
C ILE A 102 7.66 11.80 -3.61
N GLY A 103 6.88 10.97 -2.91
CA GLY A 103 5.74 11.40 -2.11
C GLY A 103 4.38 11.17 -2.79
N GLU A 104 3.49 12.14 -2.68
CA GLU A 104 2.12 12.08 -3.19
C GLU A 104 2.03 12.65 -4.61
N GLY A 105 1.49 11.86 -5.53
CA GLY A 105 1.67 12.08 -6.97
C GLY A 105 0.64 12.99 -7.62
N GLU A 106 -0.46 13.33 -6.96
CA GLU A 106 -1.63 13.96 -7.60
C GLU A 106 -1.33 15.34 -8.20
N GLU A 107 -0.69 16.23 -7.43
CA GLU A 107 -0.26 17.55 -7.92
C GLU A 107 1.06 17.45 -8.71
N LEU A 108 1.98 16.61 -8.21
CA LEU A 108 3.31 16.40 -8.79
C LEU A 108 3.23 15.98 -10.25
N ILE A 109 2.42 14.97 -10.58
CA ILE A 109 2.39 14.39 -11.92
C ILE A 109 1.85 15.39 -12.95
N TYR A 110 0.89 16.23 -12.56
CA TYR A 110 0.37 17.28 -13.42
C TYR A 110 1.45 18.34 -13.71
N GLN A 111 2.11 18.86 -12.68
CA GLN A 111 3.20 19.84 -12.80
C GLN A 111 4.38 19.29 -13.62
N LEU A 112 4.74 18.03 -13.39
CA LEU A 112 5.80 17.34 -14.12
C LEU A 112 5.49 17.20 -15.60
N LEU A 113 4.32 16.64 -15.96
CA LEU A 113 3.97 16.40 -17.35
C LEU A 113 3.76 17.71 -18.14
N THR A 114 3.14 18.72 -17.53
CA THR A 114 2.96 20.05 -18.17
C THR A 114 4.29 20.76 -18.37
N THR A 115 5.21 20.68 -17.39
CA THR A 115 6.56 21.24 -17.54
C THR A 115 7.35 20.50 -18.61
N LEU A 116 7.32 19.16 -18.62
CA LEU A 116 7.98 18.37 -19.65
C LEU A 116 7.45 18.67 -21.05
N LYS A 117 6.12 18.79 -21.24
CA LYS A 117 5.55 19.21 -22.53
C LYS A 117 6.11 20.55 -22.99
N ARG A 118 6.13 21.54 -22.10
CA ARG A 118 6.64 22.90 -22.39
C ARG A 118 8.14 22.91 -22.73
N THR A 119 8.94 22.06 -22.11
CA THR A 119 10.39 21.99 -22.33
C THR A 119 10.79 21.01 -23.45
N GLY A 120 9.83 20.45 -24.18
CA GLY A 120 10.09 19.47 -25.24
C GLY A 120 10.64 18.14 -24.70
N TYR A 121 10.15 17.72 -23.54
CA TYR A 121 10.46 16.46 -22.85
C TYR A 121 11.92 16.35 -22.40
N ARG A 122 12.50 17.46 -21.97
CA ARG A 122 13.88 17.54 -21.46
C ARG A 122 13.91 17.79 -19.96
N ILE A 123 14.85 17.14 -19.28
CA ILE A 123 15.21 17.47 -17.91
C ILE A 123 15.92 18.82 -17.93
N THR A 124 15.35 19.79 -17.21
CA THR A 124 15.79 21.18 -17.17
C THR A 124 15.72 21.69 -15.74
N LYS A 125 16.30 22.87 -15.47
CA LYS A 125 16.29 23.48 -14.13
C LYS A 125 14.88 23.76 -13.61
N GLU A 126 13.91 23.94 -14.49
CA GLU A 126 12.50 24.17 -14.14
C GLU A 126 11.88 22.99 -13.39
N LEU A 127 12.41 21.76 -13.55
CA LEU A 127 11.98 20.62 -12.75
C LEU A 127 12.41 20.74 -11.28
N ALA A 128 13.45 21.53 -10.96
CA ALA A 128 13.89 21.74 -9.59
C ALA A 128 12.88 22.54 -8.75
N GLU A 129 11.98 23.29 -9.40
CA GLU A 129 10.89 24.04 -8.76
C GLU A 129 9.69 23.17 -8.36
N ILE A 130 9.63 21.93 -8.88
CA ILE A 130 8.56 20.98 -8.59
C ILE A 130 8.95 20.14 -7.39
N ARG A 131 8.25 20.29 -6.26
CA ARG A 131 8.43 19.44 -5.07
C ARG A 131 8.12 17.97 -5.40
N GLY A 132 8.90 17.05 -4.84
CA GLY A 132 8.69 15.61 -4.98
C GLY A 132 9.45 14.96 -6.12
N LEU A 133 10.55 15.53 -6.62
CA LEU A 133 11.33 14.93 -7.69
C LEU A 133 12.74 14.59 -7.21
N ALA A 134 13.25 13.46 -7.69
CA ALA A 134 14.67 13.12 -7.66
C ALA A 134 15.13 12.81 -9.09
N PHE A 135 16.20 13.47 -9.54
CA PHE A 135 16.76 13.32 -10.89
C PHE A 135 18.20 13.84 -10.93
N TYR A 136 18.90 13.60 -12.04
CA TYR A 136 20.22 14.18 -12.28
C TYR A 136 20.15 15.34 -13.26
N LEU A 137 20.82 16.46 -12.95
CA LEU A 137 20.98 17.60 -13.85
C LEU A 137 22.47 17.97 -13.89
N ASN A 138 23.06 17.96 -15.09
CA ASN A 138 24.49 18.22 -15.29
C ASN A 138 25.42 17.35 -14.41
N GLY A 139 25.01 16.12 -14.10
CA GLY A 139 25.76 15.18 -13.25
C GLY A 139 25.49 15.34 -11.74
N GLU A 140 24.76 16.37 -11.31
CA GLU A 140 24.41 16.58 -9.91
C GLU A 140 23.06 15.92 -9.57
N PHE A 141 23.01 15.26 -8.42
CA PHE A 141 21.77 14.69 -7.89
C PHE A 141 20.91 15.79 -7.27
N ILE A 142 19.75 16.03 -7.89
CA ILE A 142 18.75 16.99 -7.43
C ILE A 142 17.65 16.24 -6.70
N PHE A 143 17.34 16.66 -5.47
CA PHE A 143 16.19 16.20 -4.70
C PHE A 143 15.39 17.41 -4.22
N THR A 144 14.15 17.53 -4.69
CA THR A 144 13.32 18.70 -4.40
C THR A 144 12.46 18.53 -3.14
N GLY A 145 12.74 17.55 -2.27
CA GLY A 145 11.91 17.23 -1.10
C GLY A 145 10.70 16.36 -1.45
N PHE A 146 9.83 16.07 -0.47
CA PHE A 146 8.63 15.25 -0.66
C PHE A 146 7.45 16.08 -1.16
N ALA A 147 6.75 15.57 -2.18
CA ALA A 147 5.41 16.07 -2.50
C ALA A 147 4.40 15.58 -1.45
N LYS A 148 3.52 16.48 -1.03
CA LYS A 148 2.46 16.23 -0.05
C LYS A 148 1.17 16.89 -0.50
N VAL A 149 0.07 16.17 -0.40
CA VAL A 149 -1.27 16.67 -0.71
C VAL A 149 -2.13 16.64 0.54
N GLU A 150 -2.19 17.72 1.30
CA GLU A 150 -2.96 17.75 2.57
C GLU A 150 -4.43 17.36 2.38
N ASP A 151 -5.07 17.86 1.33
CA ASP A 151 -6.48 17.60 1.03
C ASP A 151 -6.59 16.65 -0.17
N PHE A 152 -6.06 15.43 -0.06
CA PHE A 152 -6.05 14.48 -1.18
C PHE A 152 -7.45 14.20 -1.78
N TRP A 153 -8.51 14.46 -1.01
CA TRP A 153 -9.88 14.36 -1.48
C TRP A 153 -10.29 15.43 -2.50
N ARG A 154 -9.50 16.49 -2.73
CA ARG A 154 -9.75 17.43 -3.83
C ARG A 154 -9.69 16.74 -5.20
N PHE A 155 -8.96 15.62 -5.27
CA PHE A 155 -8.82 14.83 -6.48
C PHE A 155 -9.86 13.70 -6.52
N PRO A 156 -10.52 13.48 -7.67
CA PRO A 156 -11.35 12.31 -7.90
C PRO A 156 -10.55 11.02 -7.74
N PRO A 157 -11.15 9.95 -7.19
CA PRO A 157 -10.44 8.68 -7.00
C PRO A 157 -10.28 7.86 -8.28
N TYR A 158 -10.91 8.29 -9.36
CA TYR A 158 -10.81 7.71 -10.69
C TYR A 158 -11.17 8.79 -11.72
N PRO A 159 -10.71 8.63 -12.98
CA PRO A 159 -11.12 9.51 -14.08
C PRO A 159 -12.56 9.21 -14.55
N GLU A 160 -13.24 10.24 -15.04
CA GLU A 160 -14.57 10.17 -15.63
C GLU A 160 -14.51 9.79 -17.12
N SER A 161 -13.52 10.27 -17.88
CA SER A 161 -13.39 10.01 -19.32
C SER A 161 -12.98 8.59 -19.68
N VAL A 162 -12.28 7.88 -18.79
CA VAL A 162 -11.89 6.47 -19.01
C VAL A 162 -12.60 5.55 -18.03
N ARG A 163 -13.02 4.37 -18.51
CA ARG A 163 -13.79 3.38 -17.72
C ARG A 163 -12.90 2.56 -16.78
N LEU A 164 -12.03 3.23 -16.03
CA LEU A 164 -11.16 2.61 -15.03
C LEU A 164 -11.71 2.89 -13.63
N ILE A 165 -11.93 1.83 -12.86
CA ILE A 165 -12.42 1.92 -11.48
C ILE A 165 -11.50 1.09 -10.57
N SER A 166 -11.21 1.63 -9.40
CA SER A 166 -10.51 0.98 -8.29
C SER A 166 -11.24 1.26 -6.98
N PRO A 167 -11.03 0.48 -5.90
CA PRO A 167 -11.48 0.86 -4.56
C PRO A 167 -11.07 2.29 -4.21
N ILE A 168 -11.95 3.03 -3.52
CA ILE A 168 -11.70 4.45 -3.19
C ILE A 168 -10.79 4.52 -1.96
N GLU A 169 -9.70 5.28 -2.04
CA GLU A 169 -8.98 5.69 -0.83
C GLU A 169 -9.80 6.70 -0.03
N ILE A 170 -10.25 6.29 1.15
CA ILE A 170 -11.06 7.11 2.06
C ILE A 170 -10.26 7.64 3.24
N THR A 171 -9.10 7.03 3.52
CA THR A 171 -8.18 7.45 4.58
C THR A 171 -6.74 7.29 4.09
N ARG A 172 -5.92 8.33 4.29
CA ARG A 172 -4.50 8.34 3.97
C ARG A 172 -3.66 8.69 5.20
N GLY A 173 -2.54 8.00 5.38
CA GLY A 173 -1.63 8.17 6.52
C GLY A 173 -2.02 7.29 7.71
N CYS A 174 -1.06 7.02 8.62
CA CYS A 174 -1.25 6.09 9.73
C CYS A 174 -0.38 6.48 10.94
N PRO A 175 -0.95 6.72 12.14
CA PRO A 175 -0.19 7.26 13.28
C PRO A 175 0.67 6.23 14.01
N PHE A 176 0.48 4.93 13.74
CA PHE A 176 1.08 3.88 14.55
C PHE A 176 2.57 3.65 14.27
N GLY A 177 3.08 4.01 13.07
CA GLY A 177 4.51 3.93 12.80
C GLY A 177 5.11 2.52 12.96
N CYS A 178 4.39 1.44 12.60
CA CYS A 178 4.91 0.08 12.74
C CYS A 178 6.19 -0.12 11.90
N TYR A 179 7.21 -0.77 12.45
CA TYR A 179 8.57 -0.77 11.89
C TYR A 179 8.75 -1.55 10.59
N TYR A 180 7.81 -2.44 10.25
CA TYR A 180 7.79 -3.19 8.98
C TYR A 180 6.93 -2.52 7.89
N CYS A 181 6.13 -1.50 8.22
CA CYS A 181 5.09 -0.97 7.34
C CYS A 181 5.53 0.32 6.66
N GLN A 182 5.50 0.38 5.33
CA GLN A 182 5.88 1.58 4.57
C GLN A 182 4.85 2.73 4.65
N THR A 183 3.56 2.42 4.89
CA THR A 183 2.46 3.39 4.91
C THR A 183 2.73 4.65 5.75
N PRO A 184 3.08 4.55 7.06
CA PRO A 184 3.35 5.75 7.87
C PRO A 184 4.51 6.60 7.37
N TYR A 185 5.56 5.99 6.82
CA TYR A 185 6.79 6.68 6.38
C TYR A 185 6.63 7.38 5.03
N ILE A 186 5.77 6.83 4.15
CA ILE A 186 5.50 7.38 2.82
C ILE A 186 4.28 8.33 2.83
N LYS A 187 3.21 7.98 3.54
CA LYS A 187 1.93 8.73 3.56
C LYS A 187 1.74 9.62 4.79
N GLY A 188 2.73 9.64 5.67
CA GLY A 188 2.74 10.43 6.91
C GLY A 188 1.98 9.78 8.07
N LEU A 189 2.25 10.31 9.28
CA LEU A 189 1.68 9.83 10.54
C LEU A 189 0.27 10.37 10.83
N ARG A 190 -0.20 11.36 10.09
CA ARG A 190 -1.54 11.93 10.29
C ARG A 190 -2.55 11.24 9.39
N MET A 191 -3.61 10.69 9.97
CA MET A 191 -4.77 10.26 9.19
C MET A 191 -5.50 11.47 8.61
N ARG A 192 -5.71 11.44 7.31
CA ARG A 192 -6.53 12.38 6.53
C ARG A 192 -7.68 11.59 5.94
N HIS A 193 -8.91 12.12 6.00
CA HIS A 193 -10.09 11.40 5.56
C HIS A 193 -10.80 12.12 4.42
N ARG A 194 -11.21 11.38 3.40
CA ARG A 194 -12.11 11.87 2.36
C ARG A 194 -13.47 12.17 2.97
N PRO A 195 -14.10 13.33 2.69
CA PRO A 195 -15.44 13.66 3.16
C PRO A 195 -16.51 12.64 2.74
N ILE A 196 -17.52 12.42 3.60
CA ILE A 196 -18.56 11.39 3.40
C ILE A 196 -19.35 11.63 2.11
N ASP A 197 -19.73 12.87 1.81
CA ASP A 197 -20.45 13.25 0.61
C ASP A 197 -19.68 12.87 -0.67
N GLN A 198 -18.37 13.04 -0.67
CA GLN A 198 -17.50 12.59 -1.76
C GLN A 198 -17.41 11.06 -1.85
N ILE A 199 -17.32 10.37 -0.71
CA ILE A 199 -17.31 8.90 -0.70
C ILE A 199 -18.61 8.37 -1.30
N VAL A 200 -19.76 8.92 -0.90
CA VAL A 200 -21.07 8.57 -1.47
C VAL A 200 -21.10 8.90 -2.97
N LYS A 201 -20.64 10.09 -3.37
CA LYS A 201 -20.58 10.51 -4.78
C LYS A 201 -19.87 9.48 -5.64
N TYR A 202 -18.65 9.12 -5.27
CA TYR A 202 -17.81 8.25 -6.09
C TYR A 202 -18.16 6.75 -5.93
N SER A 203 -18.84 6.37 -4.86
CA SER A 203 -19.31 4.98 -4.67
C SER A 203 -20.46 4.62 -5.63
N ARG A 204 -21.13 5.59 -6.25
CA ARG A 204 -22.21 5.36 -7.23
C ARG A 204 -21.79 4.49 -8.42
N ARG A 205 -20.52 4.55 -8.85
CA ARG A 205 -19.99 3.75 -9.97
C ARG A 205 -19.54 2.34 -9.55
N MET A 206 -19.65 1.98 -8.27
CA MET A 206 -19.19 0.70 -7.74
C MET A 206 -20.35 -0.26 -7.52
N LYS A 207 -20.27 -1.47 -8.07
CA LYS A 207 -21.18 -2.56 -7.70
C LYS A 207 -20.87 -3.09 -6.30
N ASP A 208 -19.59 -3.34 -6.06
CA ASP A 208 -19.05 -3.71 -4.76
C ASP A 208 -18.27 -2.53 -4.21
N MET A 209 -18.86 -1.83 -3.25
CA MET A 209 -18.25 -0.70 -2.56
C MET A 209 -17.16 -1.24 -1.63
N ARG A 210 -15.90 -0.97 -2.00
CA ARG A 210 -14.70 -1.31 -1.24
C ARG A 210 -13.83 -0.08 -1.11
N TYR A 211 -13.18 0.04 0.04
CA TYR A 211 -12.39 1.21 0.39
C TYR A 211 -10.97 0.85 0.76
N ILE A 212 -10.05 1.77 0.54
CA ILE A 212 -8.65 1.71 0.98
C ILE A 212 -8.52 2.62 2.20
N THR A 213 -8.11 2.02 3.32
CA THR A 213 -7.83 2.71 4.58
C THR A 213 -6.87 1.85 5.42
N PRO A 214 -5.87 2.46 6.09
CA PRO A 214 -4.93 1.72 6.93
C PRO A 214 -5.55 1.15 8.21
N ASN A 215 -6.70 1.67 8.64
CA ASN A 215 -7.54 1.07 9.68
C ASN A 215 -8.99 1.46 9.41
N ALA A 216 -9.84 0.51 9.03
CA ALA A 216 -11.20 0.85 8.60
C ALA A 216 -12.06 1.44 9.72
N PHE A 217 -11.92 0.96 10.96
CA PHE A 217 -12.67 1.48 12.10
C PHE A 217 -12.17 2.82 12.62
N ALA A 218 -11.04 3.34 12.14
CA ALA A 218 -10.56 4.66 12.51
C ALA A 218 -11.03 5.79 11.58
N TYR A 219 -11.99 5.54 10.69
CA TYR A 219 -12.48 6.59 9.79
C TYR A 219 -13.05 7.79 10.58
N GLY A 220 -12.63 9.00 10.20
CA GLY A 220 -13.05 10.25 10.81
C GLY A 220 -12.38 10.56 12.16
N SER A 221 -11.35 9.80 12.56
CA SER A 221 -10.58 10.00 13.78
C SER A 221 -9.11 10.32 13.50
N PRO A 222 -8.31 10.73 14.49
CA PRO A 222 -6.86 10.87 14.32
C PRO A 222 -6.11 9.55 14.04
N GLY A 223 -6.80 8.40 14.01
CA GLY A 223 -6.26 7.08 13.69
C GLY A 223 -6.04 6.15 14.88
N ALA A 224 -5.55 6.69 16.01
CA ALA A 224 -5.28 5.94 17.24
C ALA A 224 -6.46 5.91 18.23
N ILE A 225 -7.60 6.51 17.86
CA ILE A 225 -8.81 6.60 18.69
C ILE A 225 -10.00 6.17 17.83
N LEU A 226 -10.96 5.44 18.40
CA LEU A 226 -12.22 5.11 17.75
C LEU A 226 -13.20 6.29 17.87
N LYS A 227 -13.86 6.68 16.76
CA LYS A 227 -14.98 7.63 16.76
C LYS A 227 -16.21 6.96 16.16
N LEU A 228 -16.95 6.21 16.97
CA LEU A 228 -18.12 5.44 16.55
C LEU A 228 -19.13 6.28 15.76
N ASN A 229 -19.46 7.48 16.25
CA ASN A 229 -20.39 8.39 15.56
C ASN A 229 -19.94 8.79 14.15
N LYS A 230 -18.62 8.90 13.90
CA LYS A 230 -18.07 9.22 12.56
C LYS A 230 -18.07 8.00 11.65
N LEU A 231 -17.73 6.83 12.19
CA LEU A 231 -17.81 5.57 11.47
C LEU A 231 -19.25 5.26 11.07
N GLU A 232 -20.19 5.34 12.01
CA GLU A 232 -21.63 5.16 11.76
C GLU A 232 -22.14 6.14 10.72
N ALA A 233 -21.79 7.44 10.83
CA ALA A 233 -22.22 8.44 9.85
C ALA A 233 -21.80 8.06 8.41
N LEU A 234 -20.57 7.54 8.22
CA LEU A 234 -20.13 7.04 6.93
C LEU A 234 -20.96 5.84 6.45
N LEU A 235 -21.08 4.81 7.29
CA LEU A 235 -21.77 3.56 6.94
C LEU A 235 -23.26 3.81 6.63
N ARG A 236 -23.90 4.69 7.42
CA ARG A 236 -25.28 5.14 7.23
C ARG A 236 -25.46 5.91 5.92
N ALA A 237 -24.53 6.81 5.59
CA ALA A 237 -24.60 7.61 4.37
C ALA A 237 -24.49 6.77 3.07
N LEU A 238 -23.93 5.56 3.15
CA LEU A 238 -23.84 4.63 2.03
C LEU A 238 -25.10 3.76 1.85
N GLN A 239 -26.05 3.78 2.79
CA GLN A 239 -27.24 2.93 2.72
C GLN A 239 -28.17 3.19 1.52
N PRO A 240 -28.36 4.43 1.03
CA PRO A 240 -29.13 4.65 -0.20
C PRO A 240 -28.56 3.85 -1.38
N LEU A 241 -27.24 3.85 -1.54
CA LEU A 241 -26.55 3.11 -2.61
C LEU A 241 -26.71 1.59 -2.46
N ARG A 242 -26.74 1.11 -1.22
CA ARG A 242 -26.97 -0.31 -0.90
C ARG A 242 -28.41 -0.72 -1.21
N LYS A 243 -29.40 0.13 -0.90
CA LYS A 243 -30.82 -0.06 -1.26
C LYS A 243 -31.04 -0.08 -2.78
N GLU A 244 -30.18 0.58 -3.54
CA GLU A 244 -30.13 0.50 -5.01
C GLU A 244 -29.47 -0.80 -5.55
N GLY A 245 -29.13 -1.76 -4.69
CA GLY A 245 -28.59 -3.07 -5.08
C GLY A 245 -27.06 -3.18 -5.13
N ARG A 246 -26.33 -2.18 -4.61
CA ARG A 246 -24.87 -2.29 -4.41
C ARG A 246 -24.56 -3.01 -3.11
N ARG A 247 -23.36 -3.57 -3.01
CA ARG A 247 -22.89 -4.29 -1.81
C ARG A 247 -21.79 -3.51 -1.11
N LEU A 248 -21.90 -3.35 0.20
CA LEU A 248 -20.88 -2.71 1.03
C LEU A 248 -19.98 -3.75 1.69
N PHE A 249 -18.68 -3.69 1.37
CA PHE A 249 -17.64 -4.50 2.01
C PHE A 249 -16.70 -3.58 2.80
N TYR A 250 -16.72 -3.69 4.14
CA TYR A 250 -15.97 -2.81 5.04
C TYR A 250 -15.13 -3.60 6.05
N GLY A 251 -13.90 -3.15 6.31
CA GLY A 251 -12.95 -3.88 7.17
C GLY A 251 -12.43 -5.19 6.57
N THR A 252 -12.50 -5.32 5.25
CA THR A 252 -11.98 -6.45 4.47
C THR A 252 -11.13 -5.93 3.31
N PHE A 253 -10.26 -6.79 2.77
CA PHE A 253 -9.27 -6.41 1.75
C PHE A 253 -9.92 -5.59 0.61
N PRO A 254 -9.34 -4.44 0.21
CA PRO A 254 -7.96 -3.98 0.48
C PRO A 254 -7.76 -3.20 1.79
N SER A 255 -8.71 -3.23 2.72
CA SER A 255 -8.55 -2.68 4.06
C SER A 255 -8.54 -3.76 5.14
N GLU A 256 -8.00 -3.41 6.29
CA GLU A 256 -8.00 -4.25 7.49
C GLU A 256 -8.45 -3.39 8.68
N VAL A 257 -8.75 -4.05 9.80
CA VAL A 257 -8.99 -3.38 11.07
C VAL A 257 -7.93 -3.78 12.09
N ARG A 258 -7.68 -2.87 13.03
CA ARG A 258 -6.80 -3.17 14.15
C ARG A 258 -7.57 -3.97 15.22
N PRO A 259 -6.96 -5.01 15.82
CA PRO A 259 -7.66 -5.87 16.79
C PRO A 259 -8.29 -5.09 17.96
N GLU A 260 -7.59 -4.09 18.48
CA GLU A 260 -8.04 -3.24 19.59
C GLU A 260 -9.21 -2.31 19.24
N PHE A 261 -9.61 -2.24 17.96
CA PHE A 261 -10.79 -1.52 17.48
C PHE A 261 -11.97 -2.45 17.21
N VAL A 262 -11.79 -3.78 17.33
CA VAL A 262 -12.88 -4.74 17.19
C VAL A 262 -13.60 -4.85 18.53
N LEU A 263 -14.68 -4.11 18.63
CA LEU A 263 -15.57 -4.05 19.80
C LEU A 263 -17.00 -4.43 19.39
N PRO A 264 -17.84 -4.91 20.33
CA PRO A 264 -19.26 -5.19 20.07
C PRO A 264 -19.96 -4.10 19.23
N GLU A 265 -19.81 -2.84 19.61
CA GLU A 265 -20.48 -1.70 18.94
C GLU A 265 -19.97 -1.51 17.51
N THR A 266 -18.70 -1.81 17.22
CA THR A 266 -18.19 -1.74 15.84
C THR A 266 -18.70 -2.89 14.97
N LEU A 267 -18.96 -4.06 15.57
CA LEU A 267 -19.50 -5.22 14.87
C LEU A 267 -21.00 -5.06 14.60
N GLU A 268 -21.76 -4.52 15.56
CA GLU A 268 -23.17 -4.12 15.39
C GLU A 268 -23.33 -3.17 14.21
N LEU A 269 -22.48 -2.14 14.10
CA LEU A 269 -22.48 -1.25 12.94
C LEU A 269 -22.27 -1.99 11.61
N LEU A 270 -21.39 -3.00 11.57
CA LEU A 270 -21.20 -3.79 10.36
C LEU A 270 -22.38 -4.72 10.07
N ILE A 271 -23.04 -5.26 11.09
CA ILE A 271 -24.25 -6.07 10.94
C ILE A 271 -25.35 -5.24 10.27
N ASP A 272 -25.58 -4.03 10.78
CA ASP A 272 -26.63 -3.13 10.33
C ASP A 272 -26.38 -2.59 8.93
N TYR A 273 -25.13 -2.21 8.65
CA TYR A 273 -24.82 -1.39 7.48
C TYR A 273 -24.06 -2.10 6.36
N ALA A 274 -23.35 -3.20 6.63
CA ALA A 274 -22.46 -3.86 5.66
C ALA A 274 -22.92 -5.28 5.29
N ASP A 275 -22.49 -5.73 4.11
CA ASP A 275 -22.86 -7.03 3.54
C ASP A 275 -21.82 -8.12 3.80
N ASN A 276 -20.65 -7.77 4.35
CA ASN A 276 -19.64 -8.75 4.74
C ASN A 276 -19.90 -9.33 6.13
N ARG A 277 -19.63 -10.63 6.26
CA ARG A 277 -19.51 -11.37 7.55
C ARG A 277 -18.12 -12.00 7.70
N ARG A 278 -17.14 -11.42 7.03
CA ARG A 278 -15.71 -11.74 7.12
C ARG A 278 -14.97 -10.44 7.39
N LEU A 279 -14.07 -10.43 8.36
CA LEU A 279 -13.30 -9.25 8.76
C LEU A 279 -11.83 -9.63 8.91
N ALA A 280 -10.95 -8.77 8.40
CA ALA A 280 -9.50 -9.01 8.41
C ALA A 280 -8.85 -8.19 9.52
N ILE A 281 -8.12 -8.87 10.41
CA ILE A 281 -7.39 -8.25 11.52
C ILE A 281 -5.91 -8.61 11.49
N GLY A 282 -5.06 -7.61 11.72
CA GLY A 282 -3.62 -7.84 11.80
C GLY A 282 -3.16 -8.15 13.22
N ALA A 283 -2.94 -9.43 13.55
CA ALA A 283 -2.30 -9.84 14.80
C ALA A 283 -0.78 -9.61 14.74
N GLN A 284 -0.17 -9.94 13.60
CA GLN A 284 1.27 -9.97 13.28
C GLN A 284 2.11 -10.95 14.10
N SER A 285 1.92 -11.05 15.41
CA SER A 285 2.66 -12.00 16.26
C SER A 285 1.79 -12.47 17.42
N GLY A 286 2.07 -13.67 17.92
CA GLY A 286 1.51 -14.18 19.18
C GLY A 286 2.38 -13.89 20.40
N ASP A 287 3.41 -13.06 20.29
CA ASP A 287 4.28 -12.66 21.40
C ASP A 287 4.23 -11.15 21.63
N ASP A 288 3.80 -10.73 22.82
CA ASP A 288 3.71 -9.31 23.20
C ASP A 288 5.07 -8.61 23.15
N ALA A 289 6.18 -9.33 23.39
CA ALA A 289 7.52 -8.76 23.24
C ALA A 289 7.82 -8.41 21.78
N MET A 290 7.47 -9.30 20.84
CA MET A 290 7.60 -9.04 19.41
C MET A 290 6.66 -7.94 18.92
N LEU A 291 5.43 -7.86 19.43
CA LEU A 291 4.51 -6.75 19.13
C LEU A 291 5.12 -5.40 19.55
N ARG A 292 5.68 -5.30 20.76
CA ARG A 292 6.40 -4.09 21.19
C ARG A 292 7.61 -3.80 20.30
N ALA A 293 8.42 -4.82 19.98
CA ALA A 293 9.61 -4.66 19.16
C ALA A 293 9.31 -4.10 17.76
N MET A 294 8.18 -4.48 17.16
CA MET A 294 7.74 -3.96 15.85
C MET A 294 6.91 -2.66 15.92
N HIS A 295 6.80 -2.07 17.11
CA HIS A 295 5.99 -0.88 17.37
C HIS A 295 4.49 -1.09 17.06
N ARG A 296 3.96 -2.25 17.46
CA ARG A 296 2.52 -2.53 17.56
C ARG A 296 2.09 -2.27 19.01
N ILE A 297 1.13 -1.35 19.18
CA ILE A 297 0.64 -0.97 20.51
C ILE A 297 -0.37 -1.95 21.11
N HIS A 298 -0.99 -2.80 20.28
CA HIS A 298 -1.93 -3.81 20.76
C HIS A 298 -1.17 -5.00 21.33
N LYS A 299 -1.85 -5.77 22.19
CA LYS A 299 -1.36 -7.03 22.78
C LYS A 299 -2.12 -8.23 22.24
N VAL A 300 -1.59 -9.43 22.47
CA VAL A 300 -2.24 -10.71 22.13
C VAL A 300 -3.66 -10.80 22.70
N GLU A 301 -3.90 -10.30 23.90
CA GLU A 301 -5.23 -10.25 24.52
C GLU A 301 -6.27 -9.48 23.67
N HIS A 302 -5.83 -8.45 22.92
CA HIS A 302 -6.73 -7.70 22.02
C HIS A 302 -7.09 -8.54 20.80
N VAL A 303 -6.16 -9.37 20.30
CA VAL A 303 -6.43 -10.30 19.21
C VAL A 303 -7.42 -11.37 19.65
N GLN A 304 -7.23 -11.93 20.84
CA GLN A 304 -8.12 -12.96 21.38
C GLN A 304 -9.54 -12.41 21.57
N ARG A 305 -9.69 -11.25 22.22
CA ARG A 305 -10.99 -10.59 22.38
C ARG A 305 -11.64 -10.26 21.05
N ALA A 306 -10.88 -9.72 20.09
CA ALA A 306 -11.39 -9.44 18.75
C ALA A 306 -11.96 -10.70 18.08
N VAL A 307 -11.23 -11.82 18.14
CA VAL A 307 -11.69 -13.11 17.57
C VAL A 307 -12.94 -13.61 18.26
N GLU A 308 -13.02 -13.53 19.59
CA GLU A 308 -14.19 -13.94 20.36
C GLU A 308 -15.43 -13.11 20.01
N TYR A 309 -15.33 -11.78 20.04
CA TYR A 309 -16.42 -10.90 19.64
C TYR A 309 -16.85 -11.13 18.21
N MET A 310 -15.91 -11.30 17.28
CA MET A 310 -16.26 -11.57 15.89
C MET A 310 -17.10 -12.84 15.75
N LEU A 311 -16.68 -13.93 16.38
CA LEU A 311 -17.40 -15.20 16.31
C LEU A 311 -18.78 -15.12 16.98
N GLU A 312 -18.87 -14.47 18.15
CA GLU A 312 -20.13 -14.23 18.87
C GLU A 312 -21.14 -13.45 18.01
N TYR A 313 -20.66 -12.46 17.26
CA TYR A 313 -21.49 -11.62 16.37
C TYR A 313 -21.61 -12.20 14.94
N GLY A 314 -21.20 -13.45 14.72
CA GLY A 314 -21.39 -14.15 13.44
C GLY A 314 -20.46 -13.74 12.30
N PHE A 315 -19.28 -13.17 12.61
CA PHE A 315 -18.22 -12.87 11.66
C PHE A 315 -17.14 -13.96 11.65
N GLU A 316 -16.67 -14.34 10.45
CA GLU A 316 -15.47 -15.15 10.26
C GLU A 316 -14.20 -14.29 10.46
N PRO A 317 -13.35 -14.59 11.47
CA PRO A 317 -12.07 -13.93 11.64
C PRO A 317 -11.04 -14.40 10.64
N VAL A 318 -10.36 -13.43 10.02
CA VAL A 318 -9.19 -13.64 9.19
C VAL A 318 -8.04 -12.91 9.84
N VAL A 319 -7.07 -13.66 10.36
CA VAL A 319 -6.03 -13.11 11.23
C VAL A 319 -4.67 -13.20 10.53
N ASP A 320 -4.05 -12.05 10.29
CA ASP A 320 -2.76 -11.95 9.64
C ASP A 320 -1.60 -12.07 10.64
N PHE A 321 -0.59 -12.86 10.25
CA PHE A 321 0.65 -13.07 10.98
C PHE A 321 1.85 -12.79 10.06
N ILE A 322 2.92 -12.25 10.66
CA ILE A 322 4.23 -12.13 10.04
C ILE A 322 5.17 -13.03 10.83
N VAL A 323 5.75 -14.04 10.17
CA VAL A 323 6.73 -14.95 10.74
C VAL A 323 8.13 -14.64 10.22
N GLY A 324 9.16 -15.05 10.96
CA GLY A 324 10.56 -14.74 10.63
C GLY A 324 10.90 -13.28 10.91
N LEU A 325 10.23 -12.67 11.90
CA LEU A 325 10.48 -11.29 12.29
C LEU A 325 11.93 -11.13 12.77
N PRO A 326 12.53 -9.92 12.67
CA PRO A 326 13.85 -9.67 13.22
C PRO A 326 13.94 -10.03 14.70
N ASN A 327 14.99 -10.75 15.08
CA ASN A 327 15.23 -11.22 16.45
C ASN A 327 14.12 -12.14 17.02
N GLU A 328 13.24 -12.69 16.18
CA GLU A 328 12.21 -13.63 16.62
C GLU A 328 12.85 -14.95 17.08
N THR A 329 12.66 -15.29 18.35
CA THR A 329 13.17 -16.52 18.96
C THR A 329 12.26 -17.71 18.67
N GLU A 330 12.75 -18.93 18.85
CA GLU A 330 11.90 -20.13 18.77
C GLU A 330 10.74 -20.10 19.77
N GLU A 331 10.95 -19.53 20.95
CA GLU A 331 9.89 -19.37 21.95
C GLU A 331 8.79 -18.41 21.45
N SER A 332 9.16 -17.27 20.85
CA SER A 332 8.20 -16.37 20.21
C SER A 332 7.44 -17.05 19.06
N GLN A 333 8.14 -17.85 18.25
CA GLN A 333 7.51 -18.65 17.22
C GLN A 333 6.49 -19.64 17.81
N ARG A 334 6.81 -20.31 18.92
CA ARG A 334 5.87 -21.21 19.63
C ARG A 334 4.65 -20.47 20.15
N LYS A 335 4.81 -19.27 20.73
CA LYS A 335 3.67 -18.42 21.16
C LYS A 335 2.77 -18.06 19.99
N SER A 336 3.35 -17.71 18.84
CA SER A 336 2.62 -17.47 17.59
C SER A 336 1.88 -18.73 17.10
N ILE A 337 2.51 -19.91 17.14
CA ILE A 337 1.86 -21.20 16.82
C ILE A 337 0.68 -21.48 17.75
N GLN A 338 0.84 -21.25 19.06
CA GLN A 338 -0.22 -21.44 20.05
C GLN A 338 -1.43 -20.54 19.76
N LEU A 339 -1.19 -19.25 19.49
CA LEU A 339 -2.25 -18.32 19.12
C LEU A 339 -2.93 -18.73 17.80
N MET A 340 -2.17 -19.08 16.77
CA MET A 340 -2.73 -19.57 15.50
C MET A 340 -3.60 -20.81 15.70
N LYS A 341 -3.15 -21.80 16.48
CA LYS A 341 -3.93 -23.00 16.82
C LYS A 341 -5.23 -22.63 17.55
N TRP A 342 -5.14 -21.73 18.53
CA TRP A 342 -6.29 -21.25 19.30
C TRP A 342 -7.34 -20.56 18.40
N ILE A 343 -6.91 -19.72 17.45
CA ILE A 343 -7.78 -19.06 16.46
C ILE A 343 -8.48 -20.10 15.60
N MET A 344 -7.73 -21.04 15.02
CA MET A 344 -8.27 -22.05 14.11
C MET A 344 -9.24 -23.01 14.82
N ALA A 345 -8.98 -23.36 16.08
CA ALA A 345 -9.86 -24.22 16.87
C ALA A 345 -11.23 -23.59 17.12
N ARG A 346 -11.32 -22.26 17.13
CA ARG A 346 -12.57 -21.50 17.28
C ARG A 346 -13.28 -21.20 15.95
N GLY A 347 -12.72 -21.62 14.82
CA GLY A 347 -13.30 -21.39 13.50
C GLY A 347 -12.73 -20.19 12.74
N GLY A 348 -11.69 -19.53 13.26
CA GLY A 348 -10.98 -18.49 12.53
C GLY A 348 -10.06 -19.03 11.43
N LYS A 349 -9.74 -18.17 10.47
CA LYS A 349 -8.73 -18.39 9.44
C LYS A 349 -7.47 -17.60 9.76
N VAL A 350 -6.33 -18.17 9.42
CA VAL A 350 -5.02 -17.55 9.57
C VAL A 350 -4.42 -17.27 8.20
N ARG A 351 -3.82 -16.10 8.02
CA ARG A 351 -2.99 -15.75 6.87
C ARG A 351 -1.57 -15.52 7.36
N ALA A 352 -0.61 -16.29 6.85
CA ALA A 352 0.78 -16.19 7.24
C ALA A 352 1.63 -15.59 6.11
N HIS A 353 2.40 -14.57 6.48
CA HIS A 353 3.37 -13.89 5.64
C HIS A 353 4.76 -14.01 6.25
N TYR A 354 5.81 -14.03 5.42
CA TYR A 354 7.19 -13.98 5.91
C TYR A 354 7.67 -12.53 5.95
N PHE A 355 8.44 -12.16 6.97
CA PHE A 355 8.99 -10.81 7.09
C PHE A 355 9.81 -10.44 5.86
N MET A 356 9.48 -9.29 5.29
CA MET A 356 10.17 -8.69 4.15
C MET A 356 10.78 -7.37 4.62
N PRO A 357 12.10 -7.18 4.55
CA PRO A 357 12.75 -5.93 4.90
C PRO A 357 12.49 -4.89 3.80
N LEU A 358 11.30 -4.29 3.85
CA LEU A 358 10.85 -3.34 2.84
C LEU A 358 11.70 -2.06 2.90
N PRO A 359 12.22 -1.55 1.77
CA PRO A 359 12.94 -0.29 1.74
C PRO A 359 12.09 0.85 2.29
N GLY A 360 12.70 1.85 2.92
CA GLY A 360 11.95 2.98 3.47
C GLY A 360 11.37 2.75 4.87
N THR A 361 11.62 1.60 5.50
CA THR A 361 11.09 1.23 6.83
C THR A 361 12.20 1.13 7.88
N PRO A 362 11.93 1.30 9.18
CA PRO A 362 12.94 1.11 10.24
C PRO A 362 13.58 -0.27 10.25
N TRP A 363 12.87 -1.28 9.76
CA TRP A 363 13.39 -2.65 9.66
C TRP A 363 13.92 -3.01 8.27
N SER A 364 14.16 -2.03 7.39
CA SER A 364 14.67 -2.29 6.04
C SER A 364 16.05 -2.95 6.02
N ARG A 365 16.84 -2.84 7.09
CA ARG A 365 18.16 -3.49 7.22
C ARG A 365 18.16 -4.70 8.15
N CYS A 366 17.02 -5.02 8.76
CA CYS A 366 17.00 -6.09 9.73
C CYS A 366 16.96 -7.45 9.03
N LYS A 367 17.76 -8.38 9.55
CA LYS A 367 17.77 -9.75 9.04
C LYS A 367 16.55 -10.49 9.60
N PRO A 368 15.75 -11.16 8.75
CA PRO A 368 14.68 -12.03 9.21
C PRO A 368 15.26 -13.20 10.00
N SER A 369 14.61 -13.57 11.11
CA SER A 369 14.95 -14.81 11.80
C SER A 369 14.55 -16.04 10.97
N PRO A 370 15.36 -17.11 10.97
CA PRO A 370 14.95 -18.36 10.34
C PRO A 370 13.73 -18.96 11.05
N LEU A 371 12.83 -19.57 10.29
CA LEU A 371 11.75 -20.34 10.87
C LEU A 371 12.30 -21.62 11.52
N SER A 372 11.89 -21.89 12.74
CA SER A 372 12.13 -23.17 13.43
C SER A 372 11.51 -24.32 12.63
N GLU A 373 12.04 -25.53 12.83
CA GLU A 373 11.48 -26.73 12.21
C GLU A 373 10.02 -26.97 12.63
N GLU A 374 9.68 -26.61 13.87
CA GLU A 374 8.30 -26.66 14.36
C GLU A 374 7.38 -25.72 13.56
N MET A 375 7.78 -24.47 13.38
CA MET A 375 7.01 -23.47 12.61
C MET A 375 6.84 -23.90 11.16
N LYS A 376 7.90 -24.34 10.48
CA LYS A 376 7.81 -24.82 9.08
C LYS A 376 6.82 -25.98 8.94
N LYS A 377 6.95 -27.00 9.80
CA LYS A 377 6.06 -28.17 9.80
C LYS A 377 4.62 -27.77 10.08
N PHE A 378 4.41 -26.87 11.04
CA PHE A 378 3.09 -26.35 11.38
C PHE A 378 2.44 -25.61 10.21
N LEU A 379 3.13 -24.61 9.64
CA LEU A 379 2.61 -23.82 8.52
C LEU A 379 2.32 -24.70 7.30
N GLY A 380 3.24 -25.60 6.94
CA GLY A 380 3.07 -26.52 5.82
C GLY A 380 1.88 -27.46 6.01
N ARG A 381 1.75 -28.08 7.19
CA ARG A 381 0.63 -28.99 7.50
C ARG A 381 -0.72 -28.27 7.51
N MET A 382 -0.79 -27.06 8.05
CA MET A 382 -2.04 -26.29 8.11
C MET A 382 -2.42 -25.70 6.75
N ALA A 383 -1.44 -25.30 5.93
CA ALA A 383 -1.68 -24.88 4.55
C ALA A 383 -2.24 -26.03 3.70
N ALA A 384 -1.69 -27.25 3.81
CA ALA A 384 -2.21 -28.43 3.12
C ALA A 384 -3.67 -28.78 3.52
N LYS A 385 -4.08 -28.39 4.73
CA LYS A 385 -5.47 -28.53 5.21
C LYS A 385 -6.38 -27.36 4.84
N GLY A 386 -5.89 -26.36 4.10
CA GLY A 386 -6.63 -25.14 3.76
C GLY A 386 -6.96 -24.25 4.96
N LYS A 387 -6.24 -24.41 6.09
CA LYS A 387 -6.47 -23.65 7.33
C LYS A 387 -5.58 -22.42 7.46
N ILE A 388 -4.45 -22.42 6.74
CA ILE A 388 -3.57 -21.27 6.59
C ILE A 388 -3.52 -20.88 5.12
N GLU A 389 -3.82 -19.61 4.85
CA GLU A 389 -3.61 -18.95 3.57
C GLU A 389 -2.34 -18.07 3.66
N GLY A 390 -1.92 -17.46 2.55
CA GLY A 390 -0.80 -16.53 2.50
C GLY A 390 0.35 -17.01 1.62
N SER A 391 1.45 -16.25 1.64
CA SER A 391 2.56 -16.42 0.69
C SER A 391 3.91 -16.60 1.38
N TRP A 392 3.92 -16.98 2.67
CA TRP A 392 5.13 -17.10 3.48
C TRP A 392 6.24 -17.91 2.80
N GLY A 393 5.92 -19.02 2.13
CA GLY A 393 6.91 -19.85 1.44
C GLY A 393 7.65 -19.09 0.33
N ASN A 394 6.90 -18.47 -0.58
CA ASN A 394 7.47 -17.66 -1.67
C ASN A 394 8.17 -16.39 -1.15
N GLN A 395 7.67 -15.84 -0.03
CA GLN A 395 8.23 -14.64 0.57
C GLN A 395 9.58 -14.87 1.26
N ILE A 396 9.95 -16.10 1.61
CA ILE A 396 11.31 -16.40 2.12
C ILE A 396 12.37 -16.06 1.06
N GLU A 397 12.18 -16.50 -0.19
CA GLU A 397 13.11 -16.17 -1.28
C GLU A 397 13.12 -14.67 -1.56
N LEU A 398 11.94 -14.05 -1.61
CA LEU A 398 11.81 -12.61 -1.83
C LEU A 398 12.50 -11.80 -0.73
N SER A 399 12.38 -12.22 0.52
CA SER A 399 13.05 -11.61 1.67
C SER A 399 14.57 -11.72 1.59
N ARG A 400 15.13 -12.82 1.06
CA ARG A 400 16.56 -12.93 0.76
C ARG A 400 17.00 -11.97 -0.34
N LYS A 401 16.20 -11.85 -1.42
CA LYS A 401 16.49 -10.88 -2.50
C LYS A 401 16.45 -9.44 -1.99
N LEU A 402 15.51 -9.11 -1.11
CA LEU A 402 15.41 -7.81 -0.45
C LEU A 402 16.62 -7.54 0.46
N GLN A 403 17.05 -8.51 1.27
CA GLN A 403 18.27 -8.37 2.08
C GLN A 403 19.49 -8.06 1.21
N LYS A 404 19.69 -8.82 0.14
CA LYS A 404 20.81 -8.60 -0.79
C LYS A 404 20.75 -7.19 -1.40
N LEU A 405 19.56 -6.75 -1.83
CA LEU A 405 19.35 -5.39 -2.33
C LEU A 405 19.73 -4.33 -1.28
N MET A 406 19.36 -4.55 -0.02
CA MET A 406 19.68 -3.64 1.08
C MET A 406 21.16 -3.68 1.47
N ASP A 407 21.85 -4.80 1.34
CA ASP A 407 23.29 -4.90 1.58
C ASP A 407 24.10 -4.19 0.48
N GLU A 408 23.64 -4.27 -0.78
CA GLU A 408 24.35 -3.72 -1.94
C GLU A 408 24.03 -2.23 -2.22
N PHE A 409 22.78 -1.81 -2.00
CA PHE A 409 22.27 -0.52 -2.45
C PHE A 409 21.45 0.20 -1.37
N TYR A 410 21.87 0.12 -0.11
CA TYR A 410 21.18 0.85 0.96
C TYR A 410 21.16 2.35 0.70
N GLU A 411 19.97 2.93 0.82
CA GLU A 411 19.76 4.36 0.89
C GLU A 411 19.19 4.69 2.25
N GLU A 412 19.74 5.73 2.89
CA GLU A 412 19.14 6.24 4.12
C GLU A 412 17.67 6.61 3.84
N PRO A 413 16.72 6.04 4.59
CA PRO A 413 15.32 6.22 4.24
C PRO A 413 14.94 7.68 4.38
N MET A 414 14.49 8.25 3.27
CA MET A 414 13.87 9.55 3.24
C MET A 414 12.40 9.36 3.65
N SER A 415 11.91 10.18 4.57
CA SER A 415 10.54 10.05 5.08
C SER A 415 9.82 11.38 5.10
N HIS A 416 8.50 11.27 4.99
CA HIS A 416 7.59 12.38 4.94
C HIS A 416 7.59 13.24 6.23
N SER A 417 7.92 12.68 7.39
CA SER A 417 7.67 13.36 8.69
C SER A 417 8.74 13.22 9.75
N LEU A 418 9.58 12.18 9.71
CA LEU A 418 10.63 11.94 10.72
C LEU A 418 11.83 11.23 10.09
N PRO A 419 13.05 11.39 10.62
CA PRO A 419 14.15 10.50 10.25
C PRO A 419 13.72 9.05 10.52
N VAL A 420 13.79 8.18 9.52
CA VAL A 420 13.57 6.74 9.75
C VAL A 420 14.87 6.20 10.33
N ARG A 421 14.94 6.02 11.64
CA ARG A 421 16.10 5.38 12.26
C ARG A 421 15.99 3.87 12.05
N SER A 422 17.09 3.26 11.63
CA SER A 422 17.21 1.79 11.64
C SER A 422 16.96 1.29 13.06
N ALA A 423 16.10 0.28 13.21
CA ALA A 423 15.66 -0.26 14.49
C ALA A 423 15.90 -1.78 14.58
N CYS A 424 17.11 -2.19 14.18
CA CYS A 424 17.68 -3.50 14.47
C CYS A 424 18.62 -3.33 15.68
#